data_AF-A0A1G1A864-F1
#
_entry.id   AF-A0A1G1A864-F1
#
_cell.length_a   1.000
_cell.length_b   1.000
_cell.length_c   1.000
_cell.angle_alpha   90.00
_cell.angle_beta   90.00
_cell.angle_gamma   90.00
#
_symmetry.space_group_name_H-M   'P 1'
#
loop_
_entity.id
_entity.type
_entity.pdbx_description
1 polymer ?
#
loop_
_entity_poly.entity_id
_entity_poly.type
_entity_poly.pdbx_seq_one_letter_code
_entity_poly.pdbx_strand_id
1 'polypeptide(L)'
;MNKQIIGFLAIALAAAFVAYGVTRRAVCGRDCSPLNRLEDVSFLILELELNAEQAAGIKRLHVDFGATMNDCCMNHCGARARLGQALANETADNPAPADAMVAEMCRAYENGEYAALSHIRRVRDWLSPEQKEKFNRLIADTVCQACPACAARSPAR
;
A
#
# COMPACT_ATOMS: atom_id res chain seq x y z
N MET A 1 24.64 39.36 8.65
CA MET A 1 23.37 38.63 8.41
C MET A 1 22.48 38.83 9.64
N ASN A 2 21.37 39.55 9.50
CA ASN A 2 20.58 40.01 10.65
C ASN A 2 19.97 38.83 11.41
N LYS A 3 20.11 38.83 12.75
CA LYS A 3 19.52 37.82 13.65
C LYS A 3 18.00 37.67 13.45
N GLN A 4 17.33 38.72 12.98
CA GLN A 4 15.92 38.69 12.61
C GLN A 4 15.63 37.81 11.39
N ILE A 5 16.49 37.82 10.37
CA ILE A 5 16.31 37.00 9.15
C ILE A 5 16.42 35.50 9.47
N ILE A 6 17.35 35.14 10.36
CA ILE A 6 17.54 33.75 10.81
C ILE A 6 16.30 33.26 11.59
N GLY A 7 15.71 34.11 12.44
CA GLY A 7 14.49 33.80 13.18
C GLY A 7 13.30 33.52 12.26
N PHE A 8 13.07 34.35 11.24
CA PHE A 8 11.98 34.14 10.29
C PHE A 8 12.15 32.86 9.46
N LEU A 9 13.37 32.54 9.03
CA LEU A 9 13.67 31.31 8.29
C LEU A 9 13.40 30.05 9.12
N ALA A 10 13.77 30.05 10.41
CA ALA A 10 13.50 28.92 11.30
C ALA A 10 12.00 28.70 11.52
N ILE A 11 11.22 29.77 11.67
CA ILE A 11 9.77 29.70 11.84
C ILE A 11 9.10 29.19 10.55
N ALA A 12 9.51 29.67 9.38
CA ALA A 12 8.98 29.22 8.10
C ALA A 12 9.27 27.72 7.85
N LEU A 13 10.49 27.26 8.17
CA LEU A 13 10.84 25.84 8.11
C LEU A 13 10.00 25.00 9.06
N ALA A 14 9.85 25.42 10.31
CA ALA A 14 9.00 24.71 11.29
C ALA A 14 7.55 24.63 10.80
N ALA A 15 6.99 25.73 10.29
CA ALA A 15 5.65 25.77 9.74
C ALA A 15 5.49 24.83 8.52
N ALA A 16 6.49 24.76 7.63
CA ALA A 16 6.48 23.85 6.49
C ALA A 16 6.53 22.37 6.93
N PHE A 17 7.33 22.03 7.95
CA PHE A 17 7.37 20.68 8.51
C PHE A 17 6.04 20.29 9.16
N VAL A 18 5.43 21.20 9.93
CA VAL A 18 4.12 20.97 10.56
C VAL A 18 3.04 20.82 9.49
N ALA A 19 3.01 21.72 8.49
CA ALA A 19 2.07 21.64 7.38
C ALA A 19 2.22 20.32 6.63
N TYR A 20 3.44 19.93 6.24
CA TYR A 20 3.71 18.65 5.58
C TYR A 20 3.26 17.46 6.44
N GLY A 21 3.53 17.49 7.75
CA GLY A 21 3.08 16.45 8.68
C GLY A 21 1.55 16.35 8.76
N VAL A 22 0.85 17.47 8.83
CA VAL A 22 -0.62 17.52 8.86
C VAL A 22 -1.22 17.09 7.53
N THR A 23 -0.70 17.57 6.40
CA THR A 23 -1.19 17.19 5.07
C THR A 23 -0.92 15.72 4.80
N ARG A 24 0.27 15.20 5.12
CA ARG A 24 0.58 13.77 4.99
C ARG A 24 -0.30 12.92 5.90
N ARG A 25 -0.58 13.36 7.14
CA ARG A 25 -1.49 12.65 8.04
C ARG A 25 -2.95 12.73 7.59
N ALA A 26 -3.39 13.84 7.00
CA ALA A 26 -4.76 14.00 6.51
C ALA A 26 -5.00 13.25 5.20
N VAL A 27 -4.00 13.20 4.31
CA VAL A 27 -4.06 12.52 3.01
C VAL A 27 -3.76 11.02 3.14
N CYS A 28 -2.82 10.63 4.01
CA CYS A 28 -2.40 9.23 4.15
C CYS A 28 -2.85 8.55 5.45
N GLY A 29 -3.37 9.29 6.44
CA GLY A 29 -3.64 8.78 7.79
C GLY A 29 -5.11 8.64 8.17
N ARG A 30 -6.06 8.89 7.24
CA ARG A 30 -7.48 8.84 7.57
C ARG A 30 -8.15 7.49 7.40
N ASP A 31 -7.51 6.52 6.76
CA ASP A 31 -7.98 5.15 6.75
C ASP A 31 -6.78 4.24 7.01
N CYS A 32 -6.56 3.89 8.29
CA CYS A 32 -5.89 2.63 8.58
C CYS A 32 -6.86 1.52 8.16
N SER A 33 -6.97 1.32 6.85
CA SER A 33 -7.67 0.18 6.26
C SER A 33 -7.19 -1.07 7.00
N PRO A 34 -8.06 -2.03 7.31
CA PRO A 34 -7.65 -3.31 7.89
C PRO A 34 -6.44 -3.94 7.19
N LEU A 35 -6.26 -3.65 5.89
CA LEU A 35 -5.09 -4.00 5.08
C LEU A 35 -3.75 -3.50 5.66
N ASN A 36 -3.69 -2.26 6.18
CA ASN A 36 -2.45 -1.71 6.76
C ASN A 36 -2.04 -2.42 8.05
N ARG A 37 -2.94 -3.17 8.71
CA ARG A 37 -2.60 -3.92 9.92
C ARG A 37 -1.82 -5.18 9.62
N LEU A 38 -2.12 -5.83 8.48
CA LEU A 38 -1.37 -7.02 8.06
C LEU A 38 0.06 -6.70 7.63
N GLU A 39 0.34 -5.45 7.26
CA GLU A 39 1.69 -4.97 6.95
C GLU A 39 2.50 -4.57 8.21
N ASP A 40 1.82 -4.42 9.36
CA ASP A 40 2.49 -4.12 10.64
C ASP A 40 2.93 -5.41 11.32
N VAL A 41 4.22 -5.71 11.22
CA VAL A 41 4.81 -6.88 11.87
C VAL A 41 4.56 -6.85 13.39
N SER A 42 4.47 -5.69 14.02
CA SER A 42 4.19 -5.57 15.46
C SER A 42 2.79 -6.10 15.80
N PHE A 43 1.81 -5.82 14.94
CA PHE A 43 0.47 -6.38 15.07
C PHE A 43 0.50 -7.90 14.89
N LEU A 44 1.18 -8.40 13.86
CA LEU A 44 1.29 -9.85 13.62
C LEU A 44 2.00 -10.58 14.77
N ILE A 45 3.02 -9.98 15.38
CA ILE A 45 3.71 -10.55 16.55
C ILE A 45 2.72 -10.80 17.69
N LEU A 46 1.87 -9.82 17.98
CA LEU A 46 0.89 -9.92 19.07
C LEU A 46 -0.23 -10.90 18.73
N GLU A 47 -0.81 -10.77 17.54
CA GLU A 47 -2.01 -11.53 17.15
C GLU A 47 -1.72 -13.01 16.90
N LEU A 48 -0.54 -13.31 16.34
CA LEU A 48 -0.11 -14.68 16.03
C LEU A 48 0.86 -15.26 17.06
N GLU A 49 1.20 -14.50 18.11
CA GLU A 49 2.16 -14.91 19.15
C GLU A 49 3.49 -15.37 18.52
N LEU A 50 4.02 -14.57 17.58
CA LEU A 50 5.23 -14.93 16.83
C LEU A 50 6.45 -14.96 17.76
N ASN A 51 7.27 -16.00 17.62
CA ASN A 51 8.59 -15.99 18.25
C ASN A 51 9.55 -15.04 17.51
N ALA A 52 10.71 -14.76 18.13
CA ALA A 52 11.68 -13.80 17.60
C ALA A 52 12.21 -14.17 16.20
N GLU A 53 12.38 -15.46 15.92
CA GLU A 53 12.88 -15.94 14.63
C GLU A 53 11.82 -15.77 13.53
N GLN A 54 10.57 -16.17 13.79
CA GLN A 54 9.44 -15.97 12.89
C GLN A 54 9.23 -14.48 12.60
N ALA A 55 9.25 -13.64 13.63
CA ALA A 55 9.08 -12.20 13.49
C ALA A 55 10.18 -11.58 12.61
N ALA A 56 11.44 -11.98 12.81
CA ALA A 56 12.55 -11.52 11.97
C ALA A 56 12.44 -12.01 10.52
N GLY A 57 12.00 -13.26 10.31
CA GLY A 57 11.72 -13.84 9.00
C GLY A 57 10.65 -13.06 8.25
N ILE A 58 9.49 -12.87 8.88
CA ILE A 58 8.34 -12.16 8.32
C ILE A 58 8.66 -10.69 8.06
N LYS A 59 9.44 -10.03 8.93
CA LYS A 59 9.88 -8.65 8.71
C LYS A 59 10.69 -8.49 7.42
N ARG A 60 11.58 -9.43 7.11
CA ARG A 60 12.32 -9.42 5.84
C ARG A 60 11.38 -9.59 4.66
N LEU A 61 10.41 -10.51 4.74
CA LEU A 61 9.38 -10.69 3.71
C LEU A 61 8.59 -9.40 3.45
N HIS A 62 8.29 -8.61 4.49
CA HIS A 62 7.59 -7.33 4.35
C HIS A 62 8.43 -6.27 3.65
N VAL A 63 9.73 -6.19 3.95
CA VAL A 63 10.65 -5.28 3.27
C VAL A 63 10.73 -5.61 1.77
N ASP A 64 10.92 -6.88 1.43
CA ASP A 64 10.99 -7.34 0.04
C ASP A 64 9.67 -7.08 -0.72
N PHE A 65 8.54 -7.35 -0.05
CA PHE A 65 7.21 -7.09 -0.60
C PHE A 65 6.98 -5.59 -0.81
N GLY A 66 7.35 -4.75 0.15
CA GLY A 66 7.23 -3.29 0.04
C GLY A 66 8.01 -2.72 -1.15
N ALA A 67 9.23 -3.23 -1.40
CA ALA A 67 10.00 -2.85 -2.59
C ALA A 67 9.29 -3.27 -3.89
N THR A 68 8.78 -4.50 -3.93
CA THR A 68 8.04 -5.03 -5.11
C THR A 68 6.76 -4.22 -5.39
N MET A 69 6.00 -3.88 -4.34
CA MET A 69 4.79 -3.07 -4.46
C MET A 69 5.11 -1.64 -4.87
N ASN A 70 6.20 -1.06 -4.36
CA ASN A 70 6.67 0.26 -4.81
C ASN A 70 6.96 0.26 -6.31
N ASP A 71 7.62 -0.76 -6.84
CA ASP A 71 7.91 -0.86 -8.28
C ASP A 71 6.63 -1.01 -9.10
N CYS A 72 5.68 -1.83 -8.66
CA CYS A 72 4.37 -1.96 -9.31
C CYS A 72 3.62 -0.61 -9.33
N CYS A 73 3.61 0.11 -8.20
CA CYS A 73 3.01 1.44 -8.09
C CYS A 73 3.68 2.46 -9.01
N MET A 74 5.01 2.48 -9.08
CA MET A 74 5.76 3.38 -9.95
C MET A 74 5.45 3.11 -11.43
N ASN A 75 5.37 1.85 -11.84
CA ASN A 75 4.99 1.47 -13.20
C ASN A 75 3.57 1.89 -13.55
N HIS A 76 2.61 1.60 -12.67
CA HIS A 76 1.21 2.01 -12.84
C HIS A 76 1.08 3.54 -12.95
N CYS A 77 1.70 4.28 -12.03
CA CYS A 77 1.66 5.75 -12.02
C CYS A 77 2.37 6.36 -13.23
N GLY A 78 3.48 5.77 -13.69
CA GLY A 78 4.18 6.18 -14.89
C GLY A 78 3.31 6.02 -16.15
N ALA A 79 2.63 4.87 -16.30
CA ALA A 79 1.68 4.65 -17.38
C ALA A 79 0.50 5.62 -17.33
N ARG A 80 -0.06 5.87 -16.13
CA ARG A 80 -1.13 6.85 -15.92
C ARG A 80 -0.71 8.28 -16.29
N ALA A 81 0.51 8.69 -15.95
CA ALA A 81 1.03 10.00 -16.30
C ALA A 81 1.17 10.16 -17.83
N ARG A 82 1.71 9.14 -18.51
CA ARG A 82 1.79 9.13 -19.97
C ARG A 82 0.41 9.18 -20.63
N LEU A 83 -0.58 8.46 -20.08
CA LEU A 83 -1.95 8.51 -20.57
C LEU A 83 -2.52 9.93 -20.46
N GLY A 84 -2.34 10.60 -19.33
CA GLY A 84 -2.78 11.99 -19.16
C GLY A 84 -2.12 12.94 -20.16
N GLN A 85 -0.82 12.77 -20.45
CA GLN A 85 -0.11 13.55 -21.46
C GLN A 85 -0.61 13.26 -22.89
N ALA A 86 -0.85 11.99 -23.22
CA ALA A 86 -1.34 11.60 -24.53
C ALA A 86 -2.74 12.19 -24.81
N LEU A 87 -3.64 12.09 -23.83
CA LEU A 87 -4.98 12.66 -23.92
C LEU A 87 -4.97 14.19 -24.01
N ALA A 88 -4.06 14.86 -23.29
CA ALA A 88 -3.93 16.32 -23.36
C ALA A 88 -3.47 16.82 -24.74
N ASN A 89 -2.75 15.98 -25.48
CA ASN A 89 -2.22 16.30 -26.81
C ASN A 89 -3.06 15.68 -27.95
N GLU A 90 -4.18 15.04 -27.64
CA GLU A 90 -5.04 14.39 -28.61
C GLU A 90 -5.70 15.40 -29.54
N THR A 91 -5.73 15.08 -30.84
CA THR A 91 -6.45 15.84 -31.85
C THR A 91 -7.28 14.89 -32.72
N ALA A 92 -8.24 15.42 -33.48
CA ALA A 92 -9.08 14.61 -34.36
C ALA A 92 -8.27 13.78 -35.38
N ASP A 93 -7.12 14.29 -35.82
CA ASP A 93 -6.26 13.64 -36.81
C ASP A 93 -5.18 12.74 -36.19
N ASN A 94 -5.01 12.78 -34.86
CA ASN A 94 -4.01 11.99 -34.14
C ASN A 94 -4.56 11.54 -32.78
N PRO A 95 -5.37 10.46 -32.76
CA PRO A 95 -5.95 9.94 -31.53
C PRO A 95 -4.88 9.40 -30.59
N ALA A 96 -5.09 9.54 -29.28
CA ALA A 96 -4.16 9.04 -28.29
C ALA A 96 -4.15 7.49 -28.29
N PRO A 97 -2.97 6.83 -28.16
CA PRO A 97 -2.89 5.38 -28.03
C PRO A 97 -3.25 4.94 -26.59
N ALA A 98 -4.45 5.29 -26.13
CA ALA A 98 -4.90 5.12 -24.76
C ALA A 98 -4.94 3.65 -24.32
N ASP A 99 -5.37 2.75 -25.21
CA ASP A 99 -5.55 1.32 -24.90
C ASP A 99 -4.25 0.65 -24.43
N ALA A 100 -3.13 0.97 -25.08
CA ALA A 100 -1.84 0.40 -24.70
C ALA A 100 -1.39 0.85 -23.30
N MET A 101 -1.63 2.13 -22.96
CA MET A 101 -1.26 2.68 -21.66
C MET A 101 -2.19 2.17 -20.55
N VAL A 102 -3.49 2.02 -20.84
CA VAL A 102 -4.45 1.38 -19.93
C VAL A 102 -4.06 -0.08 -19.70
N ALA A 103 -3.72 -0.84 -20.76
CA ALA A 103 -3.26 -2.21 -20.62
C ALA A 103 -2.00 -2.34 -19.77
N GLU A 104 -1.07 -1.38 -19.88
CA GLU A 104 0.12 -1.32 -19.03
C GLU A 104 -0.21 -1.04 -17.56
N MET A 105 -1.13 -0.10 -17.29
CA MET A 105 -1.64 0.15 -15.94
C MET A 105 -2.27 -1.12 -15.36
N CYS A 106 -3.15 -1.79 -16.11
CA CYS A 106 -3.80 -3.03 -15.68
C CYS A 106 -2.78 -4.12 -15.36
N ARG A 107 -1.76 -4.30 -16.21
CA ARG A 107 -0.70 -5.30 -15.97
C ARG A 107 0.13 -4.99 -14.72
N ALA A 108 0.46 -3.72 -14.49
CA ALA A 108 1.17 -3.30 -13.29
C ALA A 108 0.34 -3.58 -12.01
N TYR A 109 -0.97 -3.35 -12.08
CA TYR A 109 -1.90 -3.67 -11.00
C TYR A 109 -1.99 -5.18 -10.74
N GLU A 110 -2.20 -5.97 -11.79
CA GLU A 110 -2.22 -7.44 -11.75
C GLU A 110 -0.94 -8.02 -11.13
N ASN A 111 0.22 -7.51 -11.52
CA ASN A 111 1.50 -7.91 -10.92
C ASN A 111 1.56 -7.63 -9.42
N GLY A 112 1.00 -6.50 -8.96
CA GLY A 112 0.87 -6.18 -7.54
C GLY A 112 0.00 -7.19 -6.79
N GLU A 113 -1.14 -7.57 -7.35
CA GLU A 113 -2.03 -8.59 -6.77
C GLU A 113 -1.34 -9.96 -6.66
N TYR A 114 -0.60 -10.38 -7.69
CA TYR A 114 0.19 -11.61 -7.64
C TYR A 114 1.32 -11.54 -6.60
N ALA A 115 1.98 -10.38 -6.47
CA ALA A 115 3.01 -10.17 -5.45
C ALA A 115 2.41 -10.28 -4.04
N ALA A 116 1.23 -9.69 -3.80
CA ALA A 116 0.53 -9.78 -2.52
C ALA A 116 0.16 -11.23 -2.17
N LEU A 117 -0.41 -11.96 -3.14
CA LEU A 117 -0.74 -13.39 -2.95
C LEU A 117 0.51 -14.24 -2.65
N SER A 118 1.61 -13.99 -3.36
CA SER A 118 2.89 -14.65 -3.14
C SER A 118 3.44 -14.35 -1.73
N HIS A 119 3.39 -13.09 -1.31
CA HIS A 119 3.80 -12.66 0.03
C HIS A 119 2.99 -13.38 1.13
N ILE A 120 1.66 -13.40 1.02
CA ILE A 120 0.77 -14.09 1.97
C ILE A 120 1.14 -15.57 2.11
N ARG A 121 1.40 -16.26 0.99
CA ARG A 121 1.82 -17.67 1.00
C ARG A 121 3.16 -17.85 1.71
N ARG A 122 4.15 -17.01 1.40
CA ARG A 122 5.46 -17.05 2.05
C ARG A 122 5.39 -16.77 3.55
N VAL A 123 4.52 -15.85 3.99
CA VAL A 123 4.27 -15.62 5.43
C VAL A 123 3.70 -16.87 6.06
N ARG A 124 2.71 -17.54 5.44
CA ARG A 124 2.15 -18.79 5.95
C ARG A 124 3.23 -19.86 6.15
N ASP A 125 4.23 -19.94 5.29
CA ASP A 125 5.30 -20.95 5.43
C ASP A 125 6.12 -20.81 6.71
N TRP A 126 6.16 -19.61 7.33
CA TRP A 126 6.81 -19.38 8.62
C TRP A 126 5.98 -19.76 9.85
N LEU A 127 4.68 -20.02 9.67
CA LEU A 127 3.73 -20.18 10.76
C LEU A 127 3.49 -21.64 11.14
N SER A 128 3.25 -21.90 12.42
CA SER A 128 2.72 -23.19 12.89
C SER A 128 1.31 -23.45 12.33
N PRO A 129 0.81 -24.71 12.37
CA PRO A 129 -0.56 -25.01 11.95
C PRO A 129 -1.63 -24.13 12.63
N GLU A 130 -1.50 -23.91 13.93
CA GLU A 130 -2.44 -23.10 14.73
C GLU A 130 -2.37 -21.62 14.34
N GLN A 131 -1.15 -21.10 14.14
CA GLN A 131 -0.92 -19.73 13.69
C GLN A 131 -1.44 -19.51 12.26
N LYS A 132 -1.27 -20.48 11.36
CA LYS A 132 -1.84 -20.44 9.99
C LYS A 132 -3.34 -20.26 10.02
N GLU A 133 -4.02 -20.96 10.93
CA GLU A 133 -5.47 -20.90 11.06
C GLU A 133 -5.93 -19.53 11.61
N LYS A 134 -5.23 -18.96 12.60
CA LYS A 134 -5.44 -17.56 13.03
C LYS A 134 -5.23 -16.58 11.87
N PHE A 135 -4.11 -16.70 11.15
CA PHE A 135 -3.75 -15.82 10.05
C PHE A 135 -4.74 -15.88 8.87
N ASN A 136 -5.23 -17.08 8.53
CA ASN A 136 -6.25 -17.25 7.49
C ASN A 136 -7.55 -16.51 7.83
N ARG A 137 -7.96 -16.48 9.10
CA ARG A 137 -9.13 -15.70 9.53
C ARG A 137 -8.88 -14.21 9.38
N LEU A 138 -7.72 -13.70 9.78
CA LEU A 138 -7.37 -12.28 9.58
C LEU A 138 -7.41 -11.88 8.11
N ILE A 139 -6.89 -12.73 7.21
CA ILE A 139 -6.95 -12.51 5.76
C ILE A 139 -8.41 -12.50 5.30
N ALA A 140 -9.20 -13.50 5.68
CA ALA A 140 -10.60 -13.59 5.28
C ALA A 140 -11.39 -12.37 5.73
N ASP A 141 -11.21 -11.92 6.96
CA ASP A 141 -11.87 -10.72 7.49
C ASP A 141 -11.44 -9.48 6.71
N THR A 142 -10.16 -9.35 6.39
CA THR A 142 -9.62 -8.20 5.64
C THR A 142 -10.13 -8.16 4.20
N VAL A 143 -10.16 -9.30 3.50
CA VAL A 143 -10.58 -9.37 2.09
C VAL A 143 -12.10 -9.27 1.95
N CYS A 144 -12.86 -9.92 2.85
CA CYS A 144 -14.31 -10.01 2.73
C CYS A 144 -15.04 -8.77 3.25
N GLN A 145 -14.51 -8.05 4.25
CA GLN A 145 -15.18 -6.86 4.80
C GLN A 145 -15.12 -5.65 3.88
N ALA A 146 -14.15 -5.60 2.96
CA ALA A 146 -14.02 -4.48 2.02
C ALA A 146 -15.06 -4.51 0.88
N CYS A 147 -15.76 -5.63 0.67
CA CYS A 147 -16.73 -5.78 -0.42
C CYS A 147 -18.18 -5.68 0.09
N PRO A 148 -18.93 -4.62 -0.26
CA PRO A 148 -20.35 -4.47 0.14
C PRO A 148 -21.22 -5.64 -0.33
N ALA A 149 -20.90 -6.22 -1.49
CA ALA A 149 -21.63 -7.38 -2.04
C ALA A 149 -21.36 -8.67 -1.25
N CYS A 150 -20.17 -8.81 -0.64
CA CYS A 150 -19.84 -9.95 0.23
C CYS A 150 -20.43 -9.77 1.63
N ALA A 151 -20.47 -8.54 2.15
CA ALA A 151 -21.03 -8.22 3.46
C ALA A 151 -22.52 -8.64 3.56
N ALA A 152 -23.29 -8.52 2.47
CA ALA A 152 -24.69 -8.94 2.42
C ALA A 152 -24.90 -10.48 2.47
N ARG A 153 -23.85 -11.28 2.26
CA ARG A 153 -23.95 -12.75 2.16
C ARG A 153 -23.30 -13.50 3.33
N SER A 154 -22.54 -12.82 4.17
CA SER A 154 -21.92 -13.44 5.33
C SER A 154 -22.92 -13.40 6.50
N PRO A 155 -23.42 -14.54 7.02
CA PRO A 155 -24.20 -14.51 8.25
C PRO A 155 -23.31 -13.90 9.34
N ALA A 156 -23.84 -12.92 10.07
CA ALA A 156 -23.14 -12.26 11.16
C ALA A 156 -22.49 -13.32 12.06
N ARG A 157 -21.17 -13.25 12.22
CA ARG A 157 -20.42 -14.07 13.16
C ARG A 157 -20.67 -13.60 14.58
#